data_AF-A0A7V3M301-F1
#
_entry.id   AF-A0A7V3M301-F1
#
_cell.length_a   1.000
_cell.length_b   1.000
_cell.length_c   1.000
_cell.angle_alpha   90.00
_cell.angle_beta   90.00
_cell.angle_gamma   90.00
#
_symmetry.space_group_name_H-M   'P 1'
#
loop_
_entity.id
_entity.type
_entity.pdbx_description
1 polymer ?
#
loop_
_entity_poly.entity_id
_entity_poly.type
_entity_poly.pdbx_seq_one_letter_code
_entity_poly.pdbx_strand_id
1 'polypeptide(L)'
;MARAPGARVERAVSEDLARYASVRPLLTGDDLKALGIPPGPIYRDILNSLRYARLDGRLTSREEEVQFVRRRFAAQIPAAG
;
A
#
# COMPACT_ATOMS: atom_id res chain seq x y z
N MET A 1 -45.72 11.23 -9.92
CA MET A 1 -44.51 10.38 -9.89
C MET A 1 -43.59 10.84 -11.02
N ALA A 2 -42.36 11.29 -10.74
CA ALA A 2 -41.35 11.59 -11.74
C ALA A 2 -39.98 11.16 -11.21
N ARG A 3 -39.29 10.27 -11.93
CA ARG A 3 -38.04 9.62 -11.53
C ARG A 3 -36.87 10.35 -12.19
N ALA A 4 -35.93 10.85 -11.40
CA ALA A 4 -34.72 11.52 -11.89
C ALA A 4 -33.73 10.50 -12.51
N PRO A 5 -33.09 10.80 -13.67
CA PRO A 5 -32.03 9.99 -14.21
C PRO A 5 -30.67 10.53 -13.73
N GLY A 6 -30.17 10.01 -12.60
CA GLY A 6 -28.82 10.37 -12.10
C GLY A 6 -27.97 9.18 -11.65
N ALA A 7 -28.56 8.00 -11.44
CA ALA A 7 -27.93 6.93 -10.67
C ALA A 7 -27.25 5.84 -11.52
N ARG A 8 -26.58 6.19 -12.63
CA ARG A 8 -25.94 5.17 -13.51
C ARG A 8 -24.44 5.34 -13.73
N VAL A 9 -23.85 6.50 -13.47
CA VAL A 9 -22.39 6.71 -13.64
C VAL A 9 -21.61 6.37 -12.36
N GLU A 10 -22.22 6.53 -11.18
CA GLU A 10 -21.54 6.34 -9.89
C GLU A 10 -21.24 4.86 -9.57
N ARG A 11 -22.00 3.91 -10.12
CA ARG A 11 -21.84 2.49 -9.80
C ARG A 11 -20.63 1.85 -10.46
N ALA A 12 -20.30 2.25 -11.69
CA ALA A 12 -19.19 1.65 -12.44
C ALA A 12 -17.81 1.98 -11.83
N VAL A 13 -17.66 3.18 -11.26
CA VAL A 13 -16.42 3.58 -10.58
C VAL A 13 -16.25 2.86 -9.24
N SER A 14 -17.37 2.52 -8.58
CA SER A 14 -17.36 1.90 -7.25
C SER A 14 -16.83 0.45 -7.25
N GLU A 15 -17.16 -0.34 -8.27
CA GLU A 15 -16.67 -1.72 -8.40
C GLU A 15 -15.18 -1.78 -8.75
N ASP A 16 -14.71 -0.85 -9.58
CA ASP A 16 -13.30 -0.78 -9.96
C ASP A 16 -12.43 -0.39 -8.75
N LEU A 17 -12.84 0.63 -7.97
CA LEU A 17 -12.14 1.08 -6.76
C LEU A 17 -12.05 0.00 -5.66
N ALA A 18 -13.08 -0.83 -5.50
CA ALA A 18 -13.08 -1.91 -4.51
C ALA A 18 -12.02 -2.99 -4.81
N ARG A 19 -11.76 -3.24 -6.11
CA ARG A 19 -10.72 -4.17 -6.56
C ARG A 19 -9.32 -3.63 -6.25
N TYR A 20 -9.09 -2.33 -6.46
CA TYR A 20 -7.85 -1.66 -6.06
C TYR A 20 -7.68 -1.53 -4.54
N ALA A 21 -8.77 -1.54 -3.76
CA ALA A 21 -8.74 -1.51 -2.29
C ALA A 21 -8.38 -2.86 -1.64
N SER A 22 -8.56 -3.96 -2.37
CA SER A 22 -8.34 -5.32 -1.85
C SER A 22 -6.87 -5.71 -1.80
N VAL A 23 -6.03 -5.09 -2.63
CA VAL A 23 -4.59 -5.34 -2.61
C VAL A 23 -3.96 -4.61 -1.43
N ARG A 24 -3.52 -5.38 -0.45
CA ARG A 24 -2.81 -4.90 0.74
C ARG A 24 -1.38 -5.41 0.76
N PRO A 25 -0.42 -4.61 1.25
CA PRO A 25 0.91 -5.11 1.56
C PRO A 25 0.85 -6.27 2.56
N LEU A 26 1.80 -7.20 2.44
CA LEU A 26 1.99 -8.27 3.42
C LEU A 26 2.71 -7.76 4.67
N LEU A 27 3.52 -6.70 4.53
CA LEU A 27 4.13 -5.99 5.64
C LEU A 27 3.12 -5.06 6.32
N THR A 28 3.20 -5.04 7.64
CA THR A 28 2.45 -4.18 8.54
C THR A 28 3.36 -3.12 9.15
N GLY A 29 2.78 -2.15 9.87
CA GLY A 29 3.57 -1.18 10.63
C GLY A 29 4.47 -1.81 11.71
N ASP A 30 4.06 -2.94 12.28
CA ASP A 30 4.91 -3.67 13.24
C ASP A 30 6.14 -4.27 12.54
N ASP A 31 5.97 -4.77 11.31
CA ASP A 31 7.09 -5.24 10.51
C ASP A 31 8.05 -4.10 10.14
N LEU A 32 7.52 -2.92 9.79
CA LEU A 32 8.36 -1.73 9.55
C LEU A 32 9.16 -1.34 10.79
N LYS A 33 8.54 -1.47 11.97
CA LYS A 33 9.22 -1.24 13.26
C LYS A 33 10.33 -2.25 13.48
N ALA A 34 10.07 -3.53 13.20
CA ALA A 34 11.04 -4.61 13.30
C ALA A 34 12.19 -4.46 12.28
N LEU A 35 11.94 -3.79 11.15
CA LEU A 35 12.97 -3.40 10.18
C LEU A 35 13.83 -2.21 10.63
N GLY A 36 13.55 -1.63 11.81
CA GLY A 36 14.27 -0.50 12.38
C GLY A 36 13.71 0.87 11.99
N ILE A 37 12.61 0.92 11.24
CA ILE A 37 12.04 2.19 10.78
C ILE A 37 11.28 2.84 11.93
N PRO A 38 11.55 4.11 12.27
CA PRO A 38 10.84 4.78 13.34
C PRO A 38 9.37 5.01 12.96
N PRO A 39 8.42 4.79 13.90
CA PRO A 39 7.01 5.03 13.65
C PRO A 39 6.76 6.50 13.35
N GLY A 40 5.94 6.78 12.34
CA GLY A 40 5.59 8.14 11.95
C GLY A 40 4.91 8.22 10.59
N PRO A 41 4.74 9.43 10.03
CA PRO A 41 4.09 9.66 8.73
C PRO A 41 4.68 8.80 7.61
N ILE A 42 5.97 8.48 7.69
CA ILE A 42 6.71 7.65 6.73
C ILE A 42 6.11 6.25 6.55
N TYR A 43 5.44 5.69 7.56
CA TYR A 43 4.77 4.40 7.45
C TYR A 43 3.69 4.43 6.36
N ARG A 44 2.96 5.54 6.27
CA ARG A 44 1.93 5.71 5.24
C ARG A 44 2.56 5.67 3.85
N ASP A 45 3.68 6.38 3.66
CA ASP A 45 4.41 6.39 2.38
C ASP A 45 4.97 5.01 2.01
N ILE A 46 5.51 4.28 2.99
CA ILE A 46 6.02 2.92 2.78
C ILE A 46 4.88 1.96 2.42
N LEU A 47 3.82 1.91 3.22
CA LEU A 47 2.70 1.00 3.00
C LEU A 47 1.97 1.31 1.68
N ASN A 48 1.85 2.58 1.31
CA ASN A 48 1.34 2.97 0.00
C ASN A 48 2.26 2.51 -1.13
N SER A 49 3.58 2.71 -1.00
CA SER A 49 4.55 2.28 -2.02
C SER A 49 4.52 0.76 -2.23
N LEU A 50 4.41 -0.01 -1.14
CA LEU A 50 4.25 -1.47 -1.21
C LEU A 50 2.93 -1.85 -1.88
N ARG A 51 1.83 -1.18 -1.53
CA ARG A 51 0.53 -1.41 -2.15
C ARG A 51 0.57 -1.16 -3.65
N TYR A 52 1.16 -0.05 -4.11
CA TYR A 52 1.32 0.23 -5.54
C TYR A 52 2.16 -0.84 -6.24
N ALA A 53 3.30 -1.21 -5.64
CA ALA A 53 4.17 -2.22 -6.23
C ALA A 53 3.51 -3.62 -6.29
N ARG A 54 2.63 -3.96 -5.34
CA ARG A 54 1.78 -5.17 -5.44
C ARG A 54 0.72 -5.05 -6.53
N LEU A 55 0.09 -3.88 -6.66
CA LEU A 55 -0.90 -3.62 -7.72
C LEU A 55 -0.28 -3.77 -9.12
N ASP A 56 0.95 -3.30 -9.29
CA ASP A 56 1.75 -3.49 -10.52
C ASP A 56 2.26 -4.94 -10.70
N GLY A 57 1.99 -5.85 -9.75
CA GLY A 57 2.50 -7.23 -9.78
C GLY A 57 4.00 -7.36 -9.57
N ARG A 58 4.68 -6.30 -9.12
CA ARG A 58 6.15 -6.26 -8.91
C ARG A 58 6.58 -6.89 -7.60
N LEU A 59 5.66 -7.00 -6.63
CA LEU A 59 5.88 -7.63 -5.34
C LEU A 59 4.78 -8.65 -5.11
N THR A 60 5.16 -9.92 -4.95
CA THR A 60 4.23 -11.03 -4.72
C THR A 60 4.41 -11.65 -3.34
N SER A 61 5.63 -11.55 -2.79
CA SER A 61 6.02 -12.19 -1.53
C SER A 61 6.44 -11.19 -0.46
N ARG A 62 6.32 -11.60 0.80
CA ARG A 62 6.73 -10.77 1.95
C ARG A 62 8.21 -10.42 1.90
N GLU A 63 9.04 -11.34 1.45
CA GLU A 63 10.49 -11.12 1.32
C GLU A 63 10.83 -10.05 0.27
N GLU A 64 10.11 -10.04 -0.85
CA GLU A 64 10.23 -8.99 -1.88
C GLU A 64 9.85 -7.62 -1.34
N GLU A 65 8.78 -7.55 -0.53
CA GLU A 65 8.39 -6.31 0.14
C GLU A 65 9.48 -5.81 1.10
N VAL A 66 10.09 -6.71 1.89
CA VAL A 66 11.20 -6.34 2.78
C VAL A 66 12.38 -5.80 1.97
N GLN A 67 12.76 -6.46 0.88
CA GLN A 67 13.85 -6.01 0.02
C GLN A 67 13.53 -4.66 -0.63
N PHE A 68 12.28 -4.47 -1.07
CA PHE A 68 11.82 -3.20 -1.61
C PHE A 68 11.93 -2.09 -0.58
N VAL A 69 11.46 -2.31 0.66
CA VAL A 69 11.55 -1.33 1.75
C VAL A 69 13.02 -1.00 2.03
N ARG A 70 13.87 -2.02 2.18
CA ARG A 70 15.30 -1.84 2.46
C ARG A 70 16.02 -1.05 1.38
N ARG A 71 15.71 -1.31 0.10
CA ARG A 71 16.35 -0.60 -1.02
C ARG A 71 15.84 0.83 -1.18
N ARG A 72 14.53 1.04 -1.06
CA ARG A 72 13.91 2.34 -1.35
C ARG A 72 13.89 3.30 -0.15
N PHE A 73 13.87 2.77 1.06
CA PHE A 73 13.82 3.54 2.30
C PHE A 73 15.06 3.31 3.18
N ALA A 74 16.20 2.97 2.56
CA ALA A 74 17.47 2.75 3.25
C ALA A 74 17.84 3.89 4.22
N ALA A 75 17.58 5.14 3.84
CA ALA A 75 17.85 6.32 4.68
C ALA A 75 17.03 6.37 5.98
N GLN A 76 15.91 5.64 6.03
CA GLN A 76 15.01 5.57 7.19
C GLN A 76 15.27 4.33 8.05
N ILE A 77 16.15 3.43 7.61
CA ILE A 77 16.62 2.29 8.37
C ILE A 77 17.91 2.76 9.03
N PRO A 78 17.93 3.00 10.35
CA PRO A 78 19.17 3.32 11.03
C PRO A 78 20.15 2.18 10.75
N ALA A 79 21.35 2.53 10.25
CA ALA A 79 22.45 1.59 10.23
C ALA A 79 22.58 1.09 11.67
N ALA A 80 22.42 -0.22 11.88
CA ALA A 80 22.57 -0.81 13.20
C ALA A 80 23.92 -0.32 13.76
N GLY A 81 23.84 0.54 14.77
CA GLY A 81 25.00 1.08 15.47
C GLY A 81 25.73 -0.02 16.22
#